data_AF-A0A2K6TC41-F1
#
_entry.id   AF-A0A2K6TC41-F1
#
_cell.length_a   1.000
_cell.length_b   1.000
_cell.length_c   1.000
_cell.angle_alpha   90.00
_cell.angle_beta   90.00
_cell.angle_gamma   90.00
#
_symmetry.space_group_name_H-M   'P 1'
#
loop_
_entity.id
_entity.type
_entity.pdbx_description
1 polymer ?
#
loop_
_entity_poly.entity_id
_entity_poly.type
_entity_poly.pdbx_seq_one_letter_code
_entity_poly.pdbx_strand_id
1 'polypeptide(L)'
;VSAQSFLHCFTTASTAFNLQVATPGGKAMDFVDVTESNARWVQDFRLKAYASPAKLESTDGARYHALLIPSCPGALTDLASSGSLARILQHFRSERKPICAIGHGVAALCCATNEDGSWVFHGYSLTGGLGLAQEPPAPRSPPCVSSSGPPASPACRWWWRTL
;
A
#
# COMPACT_ATOMS: atom_id res chain seq x y z
N VAL A 1 -1.50 -7.05 -10.13
CA VAL A 1 -1.34 -7.47 -8.71
C VAL A 1 -0.58 -8.80 -8.68
N SER A 2 0.34 -9.01 -7.73
CA SER A 2 1.07 -10.28 -7.61
C SER A 2 0.11 -11.38 -7.16
N ALA A 3 0.04 -12.48 -7.91
CA ALA A 3 -0.89 -13.58 -7.68
C ALA A 3 -0.73 -14.18 -6.28
N GLN A 4 0.51 -14.44 -5.86
CA GLN A 4 0.78 -15.09 -4.59
C GLN A 4 0.43 -14.20 -3.39
N SER A 5 0.77 -12.91 -3.45
CA SER A 5 0.43 -11.97 -2.39
C SER A 5 -1.09 -11.79 -2.29
N PHE A 6 -1.79 -11.65 -3.42
CA PHE A 6 -3.24 -11.53 -3.43
C PHE A 6 -3.93 -12.80 -2.91
N LEU A 7 -3.52 -13.98 -3.37
CA LEU A 7 -4.02 -15.28 -2.87
C LEU A 7 -3.94 -15.36 -1.34
N HIS A 8 -2.76 -15.06 -0.77
CA HIS A 8 -2.57 -15.15 0.67
C HIS A 8 -3.41 -14.12 1.43
N CYS A 9 -3.39 -12.86 0.98
CA CYS A 9 -4.18 -11.77 1.56
C CYS A 9 -5.67 -12.09 1.54
N PHE A 10 -6.18 -12.49 0.38
CA PHE A 10 -7.60 -12.76 0.18
C PHE A 10 -8.04 -13.97 0.99
N THR A 11 -7.29 -15.07 0.95
CA THR A 11 -7.62 -16.29 1.71
C THR A 11 -7.64 -16.01 3.21
N THR A 12 -6.59 -15.39 3.75
CA THR A 12 -6.52 -15.07 5.19
C THR A 12 -7.63 -14.09 5.58
N ALA A 13 -7.79 -12.98 4.87
CA ALA A 13 -8.78 -11.97 5.24
C ALA A 13 -10.22 -12.46 5.09
N SER A 14 -10.50 -13.32 4.10
CA SER A 14 -11.86 -13.86 3.87
C SER A 14 -12.36 -14.77 4.99
N THR A 15 -11.47 -15.27 5.85
CA THR A 15 -11.84 -16.09 7.01
C THR A 15 -12.46 -15.27 8.14
N ALA A 16 -12.19 -13.96 8.19
CA ALA A 16 -12.61 -13.07 9.27
C ALA A 16 -13.45 -11.87 8.79
N PHE A 17 -13.37 -11.52 7.51
CA PHE A 17 -14.02 -10.34 6.94
C PHE A 17 -14.77 -10.68 5.66
N ASN A 18 -15.87 -9.96 5.43
CA ASN A 18 -16.47 -9.90 4.10
C ASN A 18 -15.63 -8.94 3.23
N LEU A 19 -15.11 -9.45 2.11
CA LEU A 19 -14.16 -8.72 1.28
C LEU A 19 -14.86 -8.09 0.08
N GLN A 20 -14.55 -6.82 -0.16
CA GLN A 20 -14.83 -6.17 -1.43
C GLN A 20 -13.52 -5.77 -2.10
N VAL A 21 -13.32 -6.25 -3.32
CA VAL A 21 -12.20 -5.82 -4.16
C VAL A 21 -12.58 -4.51 -4.82
N ALA A 22 -11.67 -3.54 -4.79
CA ALA A 22 -11.80 -2.29 -5.53
C ALA A 22 -10.54 -2.04 -6.37
N THR A 23 -10.72 -1.58 -7.60
CA THR A 23 -9.64 -1.24 -8.52
C THR A 23 -9.91 0.12 -9.17
N PRO A 24 -8.89 0.84 -9.65
CA PRO A 24 -9.08 2.04 -10.44
C PRO A 24 -10.01 1.78 -11.64
N GLY A 25 -11.09 2.55 -11.73
CA GLY A 25 -12.13 2.38 -12.74
C GLY A 25 -12.96 1.09 -12.68
N GLY A 26 -12.78 0.25 -11.65
CA GLY A 26 -13.45 -1.06 -11.53
C GLY A 26 -12.97 -2.08 -12.56
N LYS A 27 -11.75 -1.88 -13.08
CA LYS A 27 -11.13 -2.80 -14.05
C LYS A 27 -10.88 -4.16 -13.42
N ALA A 28 -11.05 -5.22 -14.19
CA ALA A 28 -10.66 -6.56 -13.77
C ALA A 28 -9.19 -6.58 -13.36
N MET A 29 -8.87 -7.39 -12.33
CA MET A 29 -7.50 -7.49 -11.85
C MET A 29 -6.62 -8.25 -12.86
N ASP A 30 -5.49 -7.63 -13.19
CA ASP A 30 -4.42 -8.29 -13.92
C ASP A 30 -3.43 -8.93 -12.96
N PHE A 31 -3.20 -10.23 -13.08
CA PHE A 31 -2.36 -11.01 -12.16
C PHE A 31 -0.98 -11.23 -12.76
N VAL A 32 0.05 -10.84 -12.02
CA VAL A 32 1.47 -11.13 -12.34
C VAL A 32 1.98 -12.26 -11.45
N ASP A 33 3.09 -12.87 -11.83
CA ASP A 33 3.72 -14.00 -11.12
C ASP A 33 2.78 -15.22 -10.96
N VAL A 34 1.97 -15.48 -11.98
CA VAL A 34 1.15 -16.69 -12.04
C VAL A 34 2.06 -17.88 -12.33
N THR A 35 2.06 -18.87 -11.44
CA THR A 35 2.85 -20.10 -11.52
C THR A 35 1.92 -21.30 -11.55
N GLU A 36 2.44 -22.49 -11.87
CA GLU A 36 1.65 -23.72 -11.83
C GLU A 36 0.96 -23.95 -10.48
N SER A 37 1.65 -23.61 -9.37
CA SER A 37 1.14 -23.76 -8.01
C SER A 37 -0.05 -22.85 -7.65
N ASN A 38 -0.25 -21.72 -8.34
CA ASN A 38 -1.34 -20.77 -8.04
C ASN A 38 -2.30 -20.53 -9.22
N ALA A 39 -1.99 -21.05 -10.42
CA ALA A 39 -2.80 -20.84 -11.63
C ALA A 39 -4.25 -21.29 -11.45
N ARG A 40 -4.47 -22.46 -10.85
CA ARG A 40 -5.82 -22.98 -10.58
C ARG A 40 -6.62 -22.03 -9.70
N TRP A 41 -6.00 -21.52 -8.63
CA TRP A 41 -6.68 -20.59 -7.74
C TRP A 41 -7.05 -19.28 -8.45
N VAL A 42 -6.15 -18.74 -9.28
CA VAL A 42 -6.42 -17.50 -10.05
C VAL A 42 -7.60 -17.71 -11.02
N GLN A 43 -7.65 -18.87 -11.69
CA GLN A 43 -8.78 -19.23 -12.55
C GLN A 43 -10.08 -19.34 -11.74
N ASP A 44 -10.06 -20.07 -10.63
CA ASP A 44 -11.22 -20.25 -9.75
C ASP A 44 -11.72 -18.91 -9.18
N PHE A 45 -10.79 -18.04 -8.78
CA PHE A 45 -11.09 -16.69 -8.30
C PHE A 45 -11.86 -15.90 -9.36
N ARG A 46 -11.39 -15.87 -10.61
CA ARG A 46 -12.00 -15.10 -11.71
C ARG A 46 -13.44 -15.47 -12.03
N LEU A 47 -13.89 -16.67 -11.64
CA LEU A 47 -15.26 -17.14 -11.85
C LEU A 47 -16.23 -16.71 -10.74
N LYS A 48 -15.73 -16.10 -9.66
CA LYS A 48 -16.53 -15.72 -8.49
C LYS A 48 -17.14 -14.33 -8.67
N ALA A 49 -18.31 -14.11 -8.07
CA ALA A 49 -18.99 -12.81 -8.13
C ALA A 49 -18.13 -11.66 -7.58
N TYR A 50 -17.34 -11.92 -6.53
CA TYR A 50 -16.42 -10.92 -5.95
C TYR A 50 -15.18 -10.61 -6.80
N ALA A 51 -14.97 -11.32 -7.91
CA ALA A 51 -13.89 -11.02 -8.86
C ALA A 51 -14.23 -9.86 -9.79
N SER A 52 -15.48 -9.37 -9.76
CA SER A 52 -15.89 -8.11 -10.38
C SER A 52 -15.63 -6.95 -9.39
N PRO A 53 -14.55 -6.16 -9.57
CA PRO A 53 -14.17 -5.17 -8.57
C PRO A 53 -15.09 -3.95 -8.61
N ALA A 54 -15.30 -3.35 -7.43
CA ALA A 54 -15.87 -2.02 -7.36
C ALA A 54 -14.92 -0.97 -7.96
N LYS A 55 -15.49 0.14 -8.44
CA LYS A 55 -14.71 1.32 -8.81
C LYS A 55 -14.16 1.97 -7.54
N LEU A 56 -12.84 2.13 -7.49
CA LEU A 56 -12.17 2.79 -6.36
C LEU A 56 -12.70 4.22 -6.15
N GLU A 57 -13.04 4.90 -7.24
CA GLU A 57 -13.57 6.26 -7.27
C GLU A 57 -14.96 6.37 -6.60
N SER A 58 -15.77 5.31 -6.69
CA SER A 58 -17.09 5.22 -6.03
C SER A 58 -17.04 4.58 -4.65
N THR A 59 -15.86 4.24 -4.16
CA THR A 59 -15.69 3.58 -2.87
C THR A 59 -15.68 4.62 -1.75
N ASP A 60 -16.54 4.41 -0.76
CA ASP A 60 -16.60 5.20 0.46
C ASP A 60 -15.89 4.47 1.60
N GLY A 61 -14.81 5.07 2.11
CA GLY A 61 -14.00 4.51 3.20
C GLY A 61 -14.78 4.30 4.50
N ALA A 62 -15.88 5.03 4.71
CA ALA A 62 -16.71 4.89 5.91
C ALA A 62 -17.33 3.49 6.06
N ARG A 63 -17.58 2.80 4.94
CA ARG A 63 -18.23 1.48 4.92
C ARG A 63 -17.33 0.32 5.33
N TYR A 64 -16.02 0.55 5.45
CA TYR A 64 -15.05 -0.52 5.72
C TYR A 64 -14.34 -0.29 7.05
N HIS A 65 -13.95 -1.39 7.67
CA HIS A 65 -13.25 -1.43 8.96
C HIS A 65 -11.73 -1.58 8.80
N ALA A 66 -11.26 -2.10 7.66
CA ALA A 66 -9.85 -2.36 7.37
C ALA A 66 -9.57 -2.12 5.88
N LEU A 67 -8.36 -1.66 5.56
CA LEU A 67 -7.86 -1.52 4.19
C LEU A 67 -6.66 -2.45 4.00
N LEU A 68 -6.74 -3.31 3.00
CA LEU A 68 -5.67 -4.26 2.66
C LEU A 68 -5.22 -4.01 1.22
N ILE A 69 -3.96 -3.67 1.04
CA ILE A 69 -3.32 -3.42 -0.25
C ILE A 69 -2.25 -4.52 -0.44
N PRO A 70 -2.56 -5.59 -1.20
CA PRO A 70 -1.61 -6.66 -1.47
C PRO A 70 -0.44 -6.13 -2.31
N SER A 71 0.61 -6.93 -2.48
CA SER A 71 1.70 -6.56 -3.39
C SER A 71 1.19 -6.44 -4.82
N CYS A 72 1.17 -5.22 -5.34
CA CYS A 72 0.77 -4.91 -6.70
C CYS A 72 1.81 -3.99 -7.36
N PRO A 73 2.67 -4.49 -8.26
CA PRO A 73 3.62 -3.65 -8.98
C PRO A 73 2.97 -2.48 -9.73
N GLY A 74 1.74 -2.66 -10.21
CA GLY A 74 0.92 -1.61 -10.82
C GLY A 74 0.61 -0.43 -9.88
N ALA A 75 0.68 -0.59 -8.55
CA ALA A 75 0.39 0.49 -7.61
C ALA A 75 1.26 1.73 -7.82
N LEU A 76 2.49 1.56 -8.33
CA LEU A 76 3.37 2.69 -8.65
C LEU A 76 2.77 3.59 -9.73
N THR A 77 1.97 3.04 -10.65
CA THR A 77 1.40 3.78 -11.78
C THR A 77 -0.05 4.19 -11.56
N ASP A 78 -0.87 3.36 -10.91
CA ASP A 78 -2.31 3.60 -10.81
C ASP A 78 -2.81 4.01 -9.41
N LEU A 79 -2.07 3.72 -8.34
CA LEU A 79 -2.48 4.02 -6.97
C LEU A 79 -1.64 5.13 -6.30
N ALA A 80 -0.35 5.24 -6.61
CA ALA A 80 0.59 6.15 -5.95
C ALA A 80 0.22 7.64 -6.09
N SER A 81 -0.57 7.99 -7.09
CA SER A 81 -1.10 9.35 -7.32
C SER A 81 -2.63 9.41 -7.35
N SER A 82 -3.32 8.40 -6.79
CA SER A 82 -4.78 8.31 -6.83
C SER A 82 -5.44 9.20 -5.77
N GLY A 83 -6.16 10.24 -6.21
CA GLY A 83 -6.95 11.09 -5.30
C GLY A 83 -8.08 10.33 -4.59
N SER A 84 -8.66 9.33 -5.26
CA SER A 84 -9.69 8.46 -4.67
C SER A 84 -9.14 7.63 -3.52
N LEU A 85 -7.95 7.05 -3.71
CA LEU A 85 -7.27 6.31 -2.64
C LEU A 85 -6.81 7.25 -1.52
N ALA A 86 -6.28 8.43 -1.86
CA ALA A 86 -5.85 9.42 -0.88
C ALA A 86 -6.97 9.77 0.11
N ARG A 87 -8.19 10.00 -0.41
CA ARG A 87 -9.39 10.24 0.41
C ARG A 87 -9.71 9.08 1.33
N ILE A 88 -9.60 7.84 0.86
CA ILE A 88 -9.84 6.64 1.67
C ILE A 88 -8.78 6.53 2.78
N LEU A 89 -7.50 6.70 2.44
CA LEU A 89 -6.39 6.63 3.40
C LEU A 89 -6.49 7.69 4.48
N GLN A 90 -6.84 8.93 4.11
CA GLN A 90 -7.06 10.02 5.06
C GLN A 90 -8.20 9.69 6.02
N HIS A 91 -9.33 9.18 5.52
CA HIS A 91 -10.44 8.74 6.38
C HIS A 91 -10.03 7.61 7.32
N PHE A 92 -9.29 6.62 6.82
CA PHE A 92 -8.81 5.52 7.66
C PHE A 92 -7.87 6.02 8.77
N ARG A 93 -6.99 6.97 8.47
CA ARG A 93 -6.14 7.61 9.49
C ARG A 93 -6.97 8.38 10.51
N SER A 94 -7.94 9.21 10.08
CA SER A 94 -8.74 10.03 11.00
C SER A 94 -9.53 9.15 11.97
N GLU A 95 -10.09 8.05 11.47
CA GLU A 95 -10.85 7.07 12.26
C GLU A 95 -9.98 6.03 12.97
N ARG A 96 -8.65 6.12 12.87
CA ARG A 96 -7.69 5.14 13.40
C ARG A 96 -7.98 3.69 12.97
N LYS A 97 -8.48 3.52 11.75
CA LYS A 97 -8.75 2.21 11.14
C LYS A 97 -7.46 1.58 10.61
N PRO A 98 -7.30 0.25 10.73
CA PRO A 98 -6.11 -0.44 10.26
C PRO A 98 -5.94 -0.36 8.73
N ILE A 99 -4.70 -0.07 8.32
CA ILE A 99 -4.24 -0.12 6.93
C ILE A 99 -3.07 -1.09 6.86
N CYS A 100 -3.15 -2.08 5.98
CA CYS A 100 -2.08 -3.02 5.71
C CYS A 100 -1.69 -2.91 4.24
N ALA A 101 -0.44 -2.53 3.96
CA ALA A 101 0.11 -2.47 2.61
C ALA A 101 1.34 -3.37 2.52
N ILE A 102 1.42 -4.20 1.49
CA ILE A 102 2.41 -5.27 1.38
C ILE A 102 3.19 -5.10 0.07
N GLY A 103 4.52 -5.28 0.11
CA GLY A 103 5.37 -5.26 -1.08
C GLY A 103 5.21 -3.95 -1.88
N HIS A 104 5.00 -4.06 -3.20
CA HIS A 104 4.78 -2.91 -4.08
C HIS A 104 3.49 -2.13 -3.77
N GLY A 105 2.55 -2.74 -3.03
CA GLY A 105 1.34 -2.06 -2.56
C GLY A 105 1.62 -0.91 -1.59
N VAL A 106 2.80 -0.88 -0.96
CA VAL A 106 3.22 0.25 -0.10
C VAL A 106 3.30 1.57 -0.87
N ALA A 107 3.61 1.54 -2.18
CA ALA A 107 3.63 2.73 -3.03
C ALA A 107 2.26 3.43 -3.10
N ALA A 108 1.17 2.69 -2.88
CA ALA A 108 -0.18 3.23 -2.84
C ALA A 108 -0.38 4.24 -1.69
N LEU A 109 0.42 4.15 -0.62
CA LEU A 109 0.35 5.09 0.50
C LEU A 109 0.85 6.49 0.12
N CYS A 110 1.67 6.63 -0.93
CA CYS A 110 2.27 7.90 -1.36
C CYS A 110 1.22 8.94 -1.79
N CYS A 111 0.03 8.53 -2.22
CA CYS A 111 -1.00 9.45 -2.67
C CYS A 111 -1.60 10.31 -1.55
N ALA A 112 -1.48 9.89 -0.29
CA ALA A 112 -2.07 10.56 0.85
C ALA A 112 -1.17 11.69 1.38
N THR A 113 -1.44 12.92 0.94
CA THR A 113 -0.77 14.14 1.43
C THR A 113 -1.76 15.03 2.18
N ASN A 114 -1.26 15.83 3.13
CA ASN A 114 -2.01 16.87 3.81
C ASN A 114 -2.07 18.13 2.91
N GLU A 115 -2.85 19.14 3.30
CA GLU A 115 -2.98 20.41 2.55
C GLU A 115 -1.65 21.16 2.39
N ASP A 116 -0.73 21.00 3.35
CA ASP A 116 0.62 21.56 3.33
C ASP A 116 1.61 20.75 2.46
N GLY A 117 1.13 19.68 1.80
CA GLY A 117 1.94 18.77 0.99
C GLY A 117 2.72 17.73 1.78
N SER A 118 2.67 17.75 3.11
CA SER A 118 3.33 16.73 3.93
C SER A 118 2.64 15.38 3.81
N TRP A 119 3.43 14.30 3.91
CA TRP A 119 2.87 12.95 3.80
C TRP A 119 2.05 12.57 5.05
N VAL A 120 0.87 11.99 4.84
CA VAL A 120 -0.11 11.69 5.90
C VAL A 120 0.40 10.66 6.92
N PHE A 121 1.34 9.79 6.51
CA PHE A 121 1.96 8.78 7.36
C PHE A 121 3.33 9.20 7.88
N HIS A 122 3.64 10.49 7.91
CA HIS A 122 4.83 10.98 8.58
C HIS A 122 4.87 10.50 10.05
N GLY A 123 6.02 9.95 10.48
CA GLY A 123 6.19 9.36 11.82
C GLY A 123 5.77 7.89 11.95
N TYR A 124 5.22 7.27 10.91
CA TYR A 124 4.95 5.83 10.90
C TYR A 124 6.22 5.04 10.56
N SER A 125 6.36 3.86 11.18
CA SER A 125 7.38 2.89 10.79
C SER A 125 6.85 1.97 9.70
N LEU A 126 7.61 1.83 8.62
CA LEU A 126 7.25 1.00 7.47
C LEU A 126 8.37 0.04 7.11
N THR A 127 7.97 -1.13 6.63
CA THR A 127 8.86 -2.11 6.03
C THR A 127 8.49 -2.27 4.56
N GLY A 128 9.47 -2.30 3.67
CA GLY A 128 9.25 -2.46 2.24
C GLY A 128 10.44 -3.16 1.59
N GLY A 129 10.22 -3.77 0.42
CA GLY A 129 11.31 -4.31 -0.37
C GLY A 129 12.29 -3.20 -0.76
N LEU A 130 13.59 -3.48 -0.69
CA LEU A 130 14.67 -2.50 -0.88
C LEU A 130 14.57 -1.71 -2.20
N GLY A 131 13.87 -2.25 -3.21
CA GLY A 131 13.65 -1.62 -4.53
C GLY A 131 12.58 -0.53 -4.59
N LEU A 132 11.84 -0.25 -3.50
CA LEU A 132 10.84 0.84 -3.45
C LEU A 132 11.38 2.12 -2.79
N ALA A 133 12.54 2.03 -2.14
CA ALA A 133 13.22 3.18 -1.55
C ALA A 133 14.06 3.90 -2.62
N GLN A 134 13.42 4.42 -3.67
CA GLN A 134 14.00 5.60 -4.32
C GLN A 134 13.54 6.80 -3.51
N GLU A 135 14.46 7.33 -2.71
CA GLU A 135 14.32 8.65 -2.11
C GLU A 135 13.88 9.62 -3.22
N PRO A 136 12.86 10.48 -3.02
CA PRO A 136 12.67 11.59 -3.95
C PRO A 136 13.99 12.35 -4.08
N PRO A 137 14.38 12.81 -5.28
CA PRO A 137 15.66 13.50 -5.43
C PRO A 137 15.69 14.68 -4.47
N ALA A 138 16.62 14.65 -3.52
CA ALA A 138 16.85 15.74 -2.59
C ALA A 138 17.00 17.05 -3.40
N PRO A 139 16.32 18.16 -3.01
CA PRO A 139 16.57 19.44 -3.63
C PRO A 139 18.04 19.77 -3.41
N ARG A 140 18.77 20.02 -4.50
CA ARG A 140 20.19 20.38 -4.46
C ARG A 140 20.34 21.70 -3.70
N SER A 141 20.67 21.63 -2.42
CA SER A 141 21.17 22.77 -1.65
C SER A 141 22.65 23.01 -2.00
N PRO A 142 23.11 24.27 -2.06
CA PRO A 142 24.50 24.60 -2.38
C PRO A 142 25.45 24.14 -1.26
N PRO A 143 26.76 24.03 -1.52
CA PRO A 143 27.71 23.49 -0.56
C PRO A 143 27.88 24.45 0.62
N CYS A 144 27.36 24.09 1.79
CA CYS A 144 27.70 24.77 3.03
C CYS A 144 28.92 24.10 3.67
N VAL A 145 29.94 24.94 3.85
CA VAL A 145 31.23 24.69 4.49
C VAL A 145 31.11 23.93 5.81
N SER A 146 32.03 22.98 5.97
CA SER A 146 32.31 22.19 7.16
C SER A 146 32.51 23.06 8.42
N SER A 147 31.82 22.73 9.50
CA SER A 147 32.36 22.91 10.86
C SER A 147 31.90 21.77 11.76
N SER A 148 32.81 21.38 12.64
CA SER A 148 32.92 20.13 13.37
C SER A 148 31.85 19.90 14.46
N GLY A 149 31.25 18.71 14.45
CA GLY A 149 30.57 18.07 15.59
C GLY A 149 30.70 16.55 15.47
N PRO A 150 30.76 15.78 16.58
CA PRO A 150 31.07 14.35 16.50
C PRO A 150 29.98 13.58 15.72
N PRO A 151 30.34 12.57 14.90
CA PRO A 151 29.34 11.74 14.26
C PRO A 151 28.63 10.90 15.34
N ALA A 152 27.34 11.17 15.56
CA ALA A 152 26.47 10.22 16.24
C ALA A 152 26.40 8.96 15.36
N SER A 153 26.93 7.87 15.90
CA SER A 153 27.06 6.55 15.28
C SER A 153 25.68 5.95 14.90
N PRO A 154 25.57 5.15 13.82
CA PRO A 154 24.31 4.61 13.33
C PRO A 154 23.88 3.43 14.20
N ALA A 155 23.02 3.68 15.18
CA ALA A 155 22.45 2.63 16.01
C ALA A 155 20.98 2.87 16.31
N CYS A 156 20.12 2.78 15.29
CA CYS A 156 18.72 2.45 15.54
C CYS A 156 18.58 0.93 15.53
N ARG A 157 18.82 0.34 16.70
CA ARG A 157 18.46 -1.04 17.05
C ARG A 157 16.94 -1.14 17.02
N TRP A 158 16.38 -1.87 16.05
CA TRP A 158 14.95 -2.11 15.95
C TRP A 158 14.53 -3.16 16.99
N TRP A 159 13.80 -2.74 18.02
CA TRP A 159 13.09 -3.64 18.93
C TRP A 159 11.62 -3.71 18.54
N TRP A 160 11.10 -4.93 18.40
CA TRP A 160 9.67 -5.19 18.28
C TRP A 160 9.06 -5.21 19.69
N ARG A 161 7.99 -4.44 19.92
CA ARG A 161 7.01 -4.75 20.97
C ARG A 161 5.66 -4.94 20.28
N THR A 162 5.24 -6.19 20.21
CA THR A 162 3.85 -6.59 20.02
C THR A 162 3.02 -6.10 21.21
N LEU A 163 1.87 -5.51 20.95
CA LEU A 163 0.74 -5.51 21.89
C LEU A 163 0.01 -6.85 21.78
#